data_AF-A0A952NHK4-F1
#
_entry.id   AF-A0A952NHK4-F1
#
_cell.length_a   1.000
_cell.length_b   1.000
_cell.length_c   1.000
_cell.angle_alpha   90.00
_cell.angle_beta   90.00
_cell.angle_gamma   90.00
#
_symmetry.space_group_name_H-M   'P 1'
#
loop_
_entity.id
_entity.type
_entity.pdbx_description
1 polymer ?
#
loop_
_entity_poly.entity_id
_entity_poly.type
_entity_poly.pdbx_seq_one_letter_code
_entity_poly.pdbx_strand_id
1 'polypeptide(L)'
;MTDFTDYPELIRAIKNTKYIDNLYASDGFHPAKTPEDYTPASDDAHALKVFAELVRNITDMDYGDFMRKANGYLCHLKSQLKNVPAPLQKKFDEMQHYTQFAPNWDVESTRRRLLKDIEIAERWLVNLTRARELRAHHSLRRRDVSNSLAA
;
A
#
# COMPACT_ATOMS: atom_id res chain seq x y z
N MET A 1 -16.94 -9.12 9.59
CA MET A 1 -16.63 -9.25 8.15
C MET A 1 -16.68 -7.86 7.54
N THR A 2 -15.67 -7.49 6.76
CA THR A 2 -15.67 -6.20 6.05
C THR A 2 -16.40 -6.38 4.73
N ASP A 3 -17.39 -5.52 4.47
CA ASP A 3 -18.12 -5.52 3.21
C ASP A 3 -17.28 -4.81 2.12
N PHE A 4 -16.96 -5.54 1.06
CA PHE A 4 -16.18 -5.07 -0.09
C PHE A 4 -16.99 -5.17 -1.39
N THR A 5 -18.31 -5.34 -1.30
CA THR A 5 -19.21 -5.56 -2.44
C THR A 5 -19.16 -4.46 -3.49
N ASP A 6 -18.86 -3.22 -3.11
CA ASP A 6 -18.73 -2.08 -4.01
C ASP A 6 -17.44 -2.08 -4.87
N TYR A 7 -16.50 -2.98 -4.62
CA TYR A 7 -15.19 -3.04 -5.30
C TYR A 7 -14.91 -4.44 -5.87
N PRO A 8 -15.62 -4.86 -6.93
CA PRO A 8 -15.53 -6.23 -7.48
C PRO A 8 -14.13 -6.59 -8.00
N GLU A 9 -13.39 -5.62 -8.55
CA GLU A 9 -12.00 -5.83 -8.99
C GLU A 9 -11.04 -6.10 -7.82
N LEU A 10 -11.35 -5.55 -6.65
CA LEU A 10 -10.58 -5.68 -5.42
C LEU A 10 -10.78 -7.08 -4.82
N ILE A 11 -12.02 -7.58 -4.82
CA ILE A 11 -12.35 -8.97 -4.47
C ILE A 11 -11.65 -9.96 -5.42
N ARG A 12 -11.60 -9.64 -6.72
CA ARG A 12 -10.93 -10.48 -7.73
C ARG A 12 -9.42 -10.56 -7.53
N ALA A 13 -8.78 -9.44 -7.19
CA ALA A 13 -7.34 -9.41 -6.90
C ALA A 13 -6.99 -10.23 -5.65
N ILE A 14 -7.81 -10.16 -4.59
CA ILE A 14 -7.63 -10.93 -3.35
C ILE A 14 -7.74 -12.45 -3.61
N LYS A 15 -8.67 -12.87 -4.46
CA LYS A 15 -8.87 -14.29 -4.77
C LYS A 15 -7.74 -14.92 -5.59
N ASN A 16 -6.92 -14.10 -6.26
CA ASN A 16 -5.89 -14.55 -7.21
C ASN A 16 -4.45 -14.44 -6.68
N THR A 17 -4.22 -14.04 -5.43
CA THR A 17 -2.88 -14.03 -4.82
C THR A 17 -2.41 -15.44 -4.45
N LYS A 18 -1.63 -16.08 -5.32
CA LYS A 18 -0.72 -17.16 -4.93
C LYS A 18 0.56 -16.55 -4.32
N TYR A 19 0.96 -17.08 -3.16
CA TYR A 19 2.23 -16.75 -2.50
C TYR A 19 3.40 -17.04 -3.45
N ILE A 20 4.26 -16.05 -3.65
CA ILE A 20 5.60 -16.25 -4.21
C ILE A 20 6.54 -15.61 -3.20
N ASP A 21 7.41 -16.42 -2.60
CA ASP A 21 8.53 -15.95 -1.77
C ASP A 21 9.45 -15.15 -2.68
N ASN A 22 9.30 -13.82 -2.68
CA ASN A 22 10.05 -12.98 -3.60
C ASN A 22 11.42 -12.64 -2.99
N LEU A 23 12.41 -13.43 -3.41
CA LEU A 23 13.83 -13.41 -3.03
C LEU A 23 14.62 -12.24 -3.63
N TYR A 24 13.99 -11.08 -3.85
CA TYR A 24 14.65 -9.88 -4.38
C TYR A 24 14.78 -8.82 -3.30
N ALA A 25 15.79 -9.00 -2.44
CA ALA A 25 16.46 -7.89 -1.80
C ALA A 25 17.23 -7.16 -2.92
N SER A 26 16.68 -6.08 -3.45
CA SER A 26 17.33 -5.32 -4.54
C SER A 26 18.33 -4.33 -3.97
N ASP A 27 19.57 -4.43 -4.47
CA ASP A 27 20.67 -3.48 -4.28
C ASP A 27 20.21 -2.01 -4.25
N GLY A 28 20.54 -1.31 -3.16
CA GLY A 28 20.36 0.15 -3.04
C GLY A 28 19.80 0.67 -1.71
N PHE A 29 19.28 -0.20 -0.84
CA PHE A 29 18.72 0.20 0.46
C PHE A 29 19.77 0.03 1.57
N HIS A 30 20.10 1.11 2.28
CA HIS A 30 21.06 1.06 3.38
C HIS A 30 20.31 1.06 4.73
N PRO A 31 20.67 0.16 5.67
CA PRO A 31 19.96 -0.01 6.95
C PRO A 31 20.06 1.19 7.91
N ALA A 32 20.89 2.18 7.59
CA ALA A 32 21.12 3.38 8.40
C ALA A 32 20.31 4.61 7.98
N LYS A 33 19.49 4.50 6.93
CA LYS A 33 18.78 5.65 6.35
C LYS A 33 17.40 5.85 6.99
N THR A 34 17.05 7.07 7.35
CA THR A 34 15.74 7.46 7.89
C THR A 34 14.73 7.64 6.75
N PRO A 35 13.41 7.68 7.02
CA PRO A 35 12.39 7.91 5.98
C PRO A 35 12.62 9.18 5.16
N GLU A 36 13.26 10.20 5.75
CA GLU A 36 13.62 11.44 5.04
C GLU A 36 14.65 11.22 3.94
N ASP A 37 15.57 10.26 4.12
CA ASP A 37 16.67 9.94 3.19
C ASP A 37 16.21 9.28 1.89
N TYR A 38 14.92 8.93 1.77
CA TYR A 38 14.33 8.25 0.63
C TYR A 38 13.40 9.13 -0.22
N THR A 39 13.35 10.44 0.01
CA THR A 39 12.57 11.35 -0.86
C THR A 39 13.43 11.88 -2.03
N PRO A 40 12.94 12.03 -3.29
CA PRO A 40 11.53 12.12 -3.72
C PRO A 40 11.11 11.41 -5.05
N ALA A 41 9.83 11.03 -5.13
CA ALA A 41 8.93 11.28 -6.27
C ALA A 41 7.49 11.12 -5.76
N SER A 42 6.58 11.98 -6.23
CA SER A 42 5.17 12.09 -5.80
C SER A 42 4.29 10.90 -6.22
N ASP A 43 4.83 9.69 -6.20
CA ASP A 43 4.13 8.48 -6.58
C ASP A 43 3.77 7.69 -5.33
N ASP A 44 2.47 7.58 -5.08
CA ASP A 44 1.90 6.77 -4.00
C ASP A 44 2.48 5.34 -3.98
N ALA A 45 2.86 4.79 -5.15
CA ALA A 45 3.50 3.47 -5.25
C ALA A 45 4.93 3.46 -4.71
N HIS A 46 5.68 4.56 -4.87
CA HIS A 46 7.03 4.69 -4.32
C HIS A 46 7.00 4.72 -2.79
N ALA A 47 6.06 5.45 -2.20
CA ALA A 47 5.86 5.50 -0.75
C ALA A 47 5.62 4.10 -0.13
N LEU A 48 4.81 3.27 -0.80
CA LEU A 48 4.56 1.89 -0.40
C LEU A 48 5.82 1.02 -0.43
N LYS A 49 6.66 1.17 -1.47
CA LYS A 49 7.93 0.45 -1.60
C LYS A 49 8.93 0.87 -0.51
N VAL A 50 9.05 2.16 -0.24
CA VAL A 50 9.91 2.69 0.83
C VAL A 50 9.49 2.13 2.17
N PHE A 51 8.19 2.11 2.48
CA PHE A 51 7.69 1.50 3.72
C PHE A 51 8.06 0.01 3.81
N ALA A 52 7.85 -0.77 2.75
CA ALA A 52 8.15 -2.20 2.76
C ALA A 52 9.63 -2.46 3.06
N GLU A 53 10.52 -1.69 2.44
CA GLU A 53 11.95 -1.79 2.70
C GLU A 53 12.33 -1.36 4.11
N LEU A 54 11.76 -0.26 4.63
CA LEU A 54 12.00 0.17 6.01
C LEU A 54 11.60 -0.93 7.01
N VAL A 55 10.47 -1.60 6.80
CA VAL A 55 10.02 -2.72 7.65
C VAL A 55 10.91 -3.96 7.51
N ARG A 56 11.39 -4.29 6.30
CA ARG A 56 12.35 -5.39 6.08
C ARG A 56 13.65 -5.18 6.87
N ASN A 57 14.11 -3.93 6.93
CA ASN A 57 15.40 -3.58 7.53
C ASN A 57 15.32 -3.32 9.05
N ILE A 58 14.18 -3.51 9.70
CA ILE A 58 14.10 -3.48 11.17
C ILE A 58 14.82 -4.70 11.73
N THR A 59 15.98 -4.52 12.35
CA THR A 59 16.77 -5.61 12.94
C THR A 59 16.47 -5.85 14.42
N ASP A 60 15.58 -5.07 15.03
CA ASP A 60 15.28 -5.20 16.45
C ASP A 60 14.53 -6.51 16.72
N MET A 61 15.11 -7.32 17.61
CA MET A 61 14.50 -8.57 18.06
C MET A 61 13.49 -8.35 19.20
N ASP A 62 13.58 -7.20 19.88
CA ASP A 62 12.58 -6.77 20.85
C ASP A 62 11.32 -6.26 20.13
N TYR A 63 10.17 -6.81 20.51
CA TYR A 63 8.90 -6.45 19.89
C TYR A 63 8.53 -4.99 20.11
N GLY A 64 8.84 -4.42 21.28
CA GLY A 64 8.53 -3.04 21.60
C GLY A 64 9.25 -2.05 20.69
N ASP A 65 10.54 -2.30 20.43
CA ASP A 65 11.34 -1.48 19.51
C ASP A 65 10.93 -1.69 18.04
N PHE A 66 10.67 -2.94 17.63
CA PHE A 66 10.11 -3.24 16.31
C PHE A 66 8.79 -2.50 16.08
N MET A 67 7.85 -2.60 17.04
CA MET A 67 6.54 -1.94 17.00
C MET A 67 6.70 -0.43 16.86
N ARG A 68 7.58 0.18 17.66
CA ARG A 68 7.78 1.64 17.66
C ARG A 68 8.25 2.12 16.28
N LYS A 69 9.22 1.43 15.67
CA LYS A 69 9.74 1.76 14.33
C LYS A 69 8.70 1.48 13.24
N ALA A 70 8.11 0.28 13.22
CA ALA A 70 7.12 -0.11 12.21
C ALA A 70 5.89 0.80 12.21
N ASN A 71 5.37 1.16 13.40
CA ASN A 71 4.26 2.10 13.52
C ASN A 71 4.67 3.52 13.11
N GLY A 72 5.90 3.95 13.44
CA GLY A 72 6.44 5.23 12.98
C GLY A 72 6.46 5.33 11.45
N TYR A 73 6.97 4.28 10.78
CA TYR A 73 6.96 4.19 9.32
C TYR A 73 5.54 4.16 8.75
N LEU A 74 4.61 3.49 9.40
CA LEU A 74 3.21 3.43 8.94
C LEU A 74 2.51 4.78 9.06
N CYS A 75 2.74 5.52 10.15
CA CYS A 75 2.27 6.89 10.30
C CYS A 75 2.86 7.82 9.22
N HIS A 76 4.15 7.68 8.92
CA HIS A 76 4.80 8.42 7.84
C HIS A 76 4.15 8.10 6.48
N LEU A 77 3.95 6.83 6.15
CA LEU A 77 3.26 6.38 4.95
C LEU A 77 1.85 7.00 4.83
N LYS A 78 1.04 6.93 5.89
CA LYS A 78 -0.31 7.54 5.93
C LYS A 78 -0.26 9.05 5.71
N SER A 79 0.78 9.72 6.20
CA SER A 79 0.96 11.17 6.04
C SER A 79 1.34 11.57 4.60
N GLN A 80 2.01 10.69 3.86
CA GLN A 80 2.30 10.88 2.42
C GLN A 80 1.05 10.58 1.58
N LEU A 81 0.27 9.58 1.98
CA LEU A 81 -0.90 9.07 1.27
C LEU A 81 -2.24 9.70 1.71
N LYS A 82 -2.31 11.03 1.86
CA LYS A 82 -3.49 11.70 2.48
C LYS A 82 -4.82 11.51 1.76
N ASN A 83 -4.82 11.22 0.46
CA ASN A 83 -6.02 11.16 -0.38
C ASN A 83 -6.31 9.75 -0.92
N VAL A 84 -5.87 8.70 -0.21
CA VAL A 84 -6.12 7.33 -0.64
C VAL A 84 -7.59 6.93 -0.52
N PRO A 85 -8.09 6.04 -1.40
CA PRO A 85 -9.44 5.52 -1.30
C PRO A 85 -9.71 4.80 0.03
N ALA A 86 -10.95 4.88 0.51
CA ALA A 86 -11.36 4.33 1.81
C ALA A 86 -10.96 2.86 2.07
N PRO A 87 -10.99 1.93 1.08
CA PRO A 87 -10.51 0.56 1.30
C PRO A 87 -9.02 0.50 1.67
N LEU A 88 -8.20 1.37 1.07
CA LEU A 88 -6.76 1.43 1.32
C LEU A 88 -6.47 2.08 2.68
N GLN A 89 -7.20 3.15 3.01
CA GLN A 89 -7.16 3.76 4.34
C GLN A 89 -7.49 2.74 5.45
N LYS A 90 -8.58 1.99 5.27
CA LYS A 90 -8.99 0.93 6.19
C LYS A 90 -7.91 -0.15 6.34
N LYS A 91 -7.20 -0.46 5.25
CA LYS A 91 -6.09 -1.42 5.30
C LYS A 91 -4.93 -0.90 6.15
N PHE A 92 -4.56 0.38 6.02
CA PHE A 92 -3.55 0.99 6.88
C PHE A 92 -3.98 1.05 8.35
N ASP A 93 -5.27 1.27 8.63
CA ASP A 93 -5.78 1.23 10.00
C ASP A 93 -5.75 -0.19 10.58
N GLU A 94 -6.03 -1.22 9.77
CA GLU A 94 -5.87 -2.64 10.18
C GLU A 94 -4.41 -2.94 10.51
N MET A 95 -3.47 -2.49 9.67
CA MET A 95 -2.03 -2.61 9.90
C MET A 95 -1.58 -1.99 11.20
N GLN A 96 -2.07 -0.78 11.48
CA GLN A 96 -1.79 -0.07 12.72
C GLN A 96 -2.37 -0.82 13.92
N HIS A 97 -3.57 -1.39 13.77
CA HIS A 97 -4.23 -2.14 14.83
C HIS A 97 -3.41 -3.34 15.30
N TYR A 98 -2.99 -4.23 14.39
CA TYR A 98 -2.23 -5.41 14.80
C TYR A 98 -0.76 -5.12 15.11
N THR A 99 -0.25 -3.94 14.74
CA THR A 99 1.12 -3.53 15.11
C THR A 99 1.14 -2.91 16.50
N GLN A 100 0.23 -1.97 16.80
CA GLN A 100 0.28 -1.15 18.02
C GLN A 100 -0.73 -1.55 19.10
N PHE A 101 -1.97 -1.89 18.72
CA PHE A 101 -3.09 -1.98 19.66
C PHE A 101 -3.44 -3.42 20.05
N ALA A 102 -3.25 -4.37 19.12
CA ALA A 102 -3.49 -5.79 19.33
C ALA A 102 -2.31 -6.62 18.78
N PRO A 103 -1.10 -6.44 19.34
CA PRO A 103 0.08 -7.18 18.89
C PRO A 103 -0.02 -8.67 19.22
N ASN A 104 0.51 -9.49 18.33
CA ASN A 104 0.69 -10.93 18.58
C ASN A 104 2.02 -11.25 19.28
N TRP A 105 2.83 -10.23 19.57
CA TRP A 105 4.15 -10.33 20.22
C TRP A 105 5.21 -11.14 19.45
N ASP A 106 4.96 -11.43 18.17
CA ASP A 106 5.90 -12.11 17.28
C ASP A 106 6.33 -11.15 16.17
N VAL A 107 7.61 -10.74 16.23
CA VAL A 107 8.23 -9.81 15.29
C VAL A 107 8.13 -10.33 13.86
N GLU A 108 8.51 -11.57 13.61
CA GLU A 108 8.58 -12.12 12.25
C GLU A 108 7.20 -12.41 11.68
N SER A 109 6.24 -12.81 12.52
CA SER A 109 4.84 -12.90 12.14
C SER A 109 4.27 -11.53 11.76
N THR A 110 4.53 -10.50 12.58
CA THR A 110 4.06 -9.13 12.32
C THR A 110 4.71 -8.55 11.07
N ARG A 111 6.03 -8.71 10.90
CA ARG A 111 6.79 -8.28 9.72
C ARG A 111 6.23 -8.89 8.45
N ARG A 112 6.05 -10.22 8.41
CA ARG A 112 5.47 -10.90 7.24
C ARG A 112 4.07 -10.41 6.92
N ARG A 113 3.24 -10.14 7.93
CA ARG A 113 1.89 -9.61 7.75
C ARG A 113 1.92 -8.19 7.16
N LEU A 114 2.77 -7.30 7.70
CA LEU A 114 2.94 -5.93 7.18
C LEU A 114 3.35 -5.93 5.71
N LEU A 115 4.35 -6.75 5.36
CA LEU A 115 4.86 -6.81 3.98
C LEU A 115 3.79 -7.34 3.01
N LYS A 116 3.04 -8.35 3.41
CA LYS A 116 1.92 -8.87 2.62
C LYS A 116 0.81 -7.83 2.43
N ASP A 117 0.45 -7.12 3.50
CA ASP A 117 -0.60 -6.12 3.43
C ASP A 117 -0.21 -4.94 2.54
N ILE A 118 1.07 -4.59 2.50
CA ILE A 118 1.58 -3.58 1.57
C ILE A 118 1.65 -4.04 0.13
N GLU A 119 2.01 -5.30 -0.13
CA GLU A 119 1.93 -5.84 -1.49
C GLU A 119 0.48 -5.80 -2.02
N ILE A 120 -0.49 -6.10 -1.14
CA ILE A 120 -1.92 -5.97 -1.46
C ILE A 120 -2.28 -4.51 -1.75
N ALA A 121 -1.84 -3.58 -0.90
CA ALA A 121 -2.04 -2.13 -1.07
C ALA A 121 -1.49 -1.61 -2.40
N GLU A 122 -0.27 -2.01 -2.78
CA GLU A 122 0.37 -1.63 -4.04
C GLU A 122 -0.44 -2.12 -5.24
N ARG A 123 -0.86 -3.40 -5.24
CA ARG A 123 -1.71 -3.95 -6.29
C ARG A 123 -3.04 -3.22 -6.40
N TRP A 124 -3.64 -2.82 -5.28
CA TRP A 124 -4.88 -2.06 -5.27
C TRP A 124 -4.70 -0.67 -5.88
N LEU A 125 -3.63 0.02 -5.50
CA LEU A 125 -3.30 1.34 -6.02
C LEU A 125 -3.13 1.31 -7.54
N VAL A 126 -2.35 0.36 -8.08
CA VAL A 126 -2.15 0.18 -9.53
C VAL A 126 -3.46 -0.05 -10.27
N ASN A 127 -4.33 -0.92 -9.74
CA ASN A 127 -5.62 -1.21 -10.35
C ASN A 127 -6.57 0.00 -10.32
N LEU A 128 -6.54 0.79 -9.25
CA LEU A 128 -7.37 1.98 -9.10
C LEU A 128 -6.92 3.11 -10.04
N THR A 129 -5.62 3.31 -10.21
CA THR A 129 -5.06 4.26 -11.18
C THR A 129 -5.48 3.89 -12.59
N ARG A 130 -5.31 2.61 -12.97
CA ARG A 130 -5.74 2.10 -14.30
C ARG A 130 -7.24 2.26 -14.54
N ALA A 131 -8.07 2.01 -13.53
CA ALA A 131 -9.51 2.20 -13.63
C ALA A 131 -9.92 3.67 -13.80
N ARG A 132 -9.20 4.60 -13.15
CA ARG A 132 -9.41 6.05 -13.31
C ARG A 132 -9.05 6.51 -14.72
N GLU A 133 -7.91 6.08 -15.25
CA GLU A 133 -7.47 6.38 -16.63
C GLU A 133 -8.50 5.89 -17.66
N LEU A 134 -8.96 4.64 -17.53
CA LEU A 134 -9.98 4.08 -18.43
C LEU A 134 -11.30 4.87 -18.39
N ARG A 135 -11.74 5.31 -17.20
CA ARG A 135 -12.94 6.16 -17.06
C ARG A 135 -12.74 7.55 -17.67
N ALA A 136 -11.56 8.15 -17.51
CA ALA A 136 -11.23 9.44 -18.12
C ALA A 136 -11.30 9.35 -19.66
N HIS A 137 -10.71 8.31 -20.26
CA HIS A 137 -10.79 8.07 -21.71
C HIS A 137 -12.23 7.81 -22.19
N HIS A 138 -13.05 7.09 -21.42
CA HIS A 138 -14.46 6.89 -21.76
C HIS A 138 -15.31 8.15 -21.67
N SER A 139 -14.98 9.07 -20.74
CA SER A 139 -15.68 10.35 -20.59
C SER A 139 -15.39 11.32 -21.73
N LEU A 140 -14.17 11.28 -22.29
CA LEU A 140 -13.77 12.09 -23.44
C LEU A 140 -14.52 11.66 -24.71
N ARG A 141 -14.61 10.35 -24.98
CA ARG A 141 -15.35 9.83 -26.15
C ARG A 141 -16.85 10.15 -26.13
N ARG A 142 -17.49 10.32 -24.96
CA ARG A 142 -18.91 10.71 -24.90
C ARG A 142 -19.13 12.18 -25.24
N ARG A 143 -18.16 13.06 -24.98
CA ARG A 143 -18.26 14.49 -25.34
C ARG A 143 -18.10 14.70 -26.84
N ASP A 144 -17.23 13.93 -27.50
CA ASP A 144 -17.03 14.07 -28.94
C ASP A 144 -18.27 13.66 -29.75
N VAL A 145 -19.01 12.63 -29.32
CA VAL A 145 -20.23 12.19 -30.01
C VAL A 145 -21.38 13.19 -29.86
N SER A 146 -21.47 13.88 -28.72
CA SER A 146 -22.48 14.93 -28.51
C SER A 146 -22.20 16.20 -29.33
N ASN A 147 -20.93 16.51 -29.62
CA ASN A 147 -20.59 17.66 -30.46
C ASN A 147 -20.68 17.35 -31.97
N SER A 148 -20.59 16.09 -32.40
CA SER A 148 -20.76 15.70 -33.81
C SER A 148 -22.22 15.54 -34.25
N LEU A 149 -23.18 15.57 -33.32
CA LEU A 149 -24.63 15.49 -33.61
C LEU A 149 -25.33 16.86 -33.53
N ALA A 150 -24.58 17.94 -33.26
CA ALA A 150 -25.08 19.31 -33.14
C ALA A 150 -24.55 20.25 -34.23
N ALA A 151 -23.94 19.72 -35.30
CA ALA A 151 -23.43 20.46 -36.45
C ALA A 151 -24.15 20.05 -37.74
#